data_AF-A0A9R0P6H9-F1
#
_entry.id   AF-A0A9R0P6H9-F1
#
_cell.length_a   1.000
_cell.length_b   1.000
_cell.length_c   1.000
_cell.angle_alpha   90.00
_cell.angle_beta   90.00
_cell.angle_gamma   90.00
#
_symmetry.space_group_name_H-M   'P 1'
#
loop_
_entity.id
_entity.type
_entity.pdbx_description
1 polymer ?
#
loop_
_entity_poly.entity_id
_entity_poly.type
_entity_poly.pdbx_seq_one_letter_code
_entity_poly.pdbx_strand_id
1 'polypeptide(L)'
;MKLFSVVLLAAALTLSGTTAAHADSPKLSHVTTVGVHNTYDPAAYGYLAQALDAGSSLIELDVWPDFFTHEWKVSHSNPLGNQNNCVAATSASQLYSGGTNKNLEYCLDDIRIWLAAHPGHTPLTLKLEMKTGFSDNTGLGPDELDATFRSHLGSVAFRPAELLGSYATLDDAAKADNWPSVDALRGRVITEIIPGTVEEQNPTDTLKTDVEYTRYLVGLKNAGKLGDANIFPTVHGAAGGDPRDKYTADLKPWFVVFDGDANAWVTQTGPWWYDANHYYVVMTDGQNVAPAIDAHNPTVDQANQRVAELAKQHASVVTSDWTGLTTVLPQVLARG
;
A
#
# COMPACT_ATOMS: atom_id res chain seq x y z
N MET A 1 -16.60 -22.13 -85.07
CA MET A 1 -16.18 -23.22 -84.15
C MET A 1 -15.48 -22.58 -82.96
N LYS A 2 -15.98 -22.86 -81.76
CA LYS A 2 -15.60 -22.45 -80.39
C LYS A 2 -14.23 -21.75 -80.18
N LEU A 3 -14.24 -20.67 -79.39
CA LEU A 3 -13.22 -20.37 -78.39
C LEU A 3 -13.92 -19.97 -77.08
N PHE A 4 -13.63 -20.71 -76.02
CA PHE A 4 -14.13 -20.47 -74.66
C PHE A 4 -13.24 -19.43 -73.98
N SER A 5 -13.83 -18.35 -73.46
CA SER A 5 -13.17 -17.45 -72.52
C SER A 5 -13.51 -17.86 -71.09
N VAL A 6 -12.50 -18.21 -70.32
CA VAL A 6 -12.61 -18.46 -68.87
C VAL A 6 -12.47 -17.13 -68.15
N VAL A 7 -13.51 -16.72 -67.42
CA VAL A 7 -13.46 -15.57 -66.51
C VAL A 7 -13.08 -16.09 -65.12
N LEU A 8 -11.90 -15.72 -64.62
CA LEU A 8 -11.55 -15.88 -63.21
C LEU A 8 -12.20 -14.75 -62.40
N LEU A 9 -13.11 -15.10 -61.48
CA LEU A 9 -13.60 -14.20 -60.45
C LEU A 9 -12.66 -14.31 -59.24
N ALA A 10 -11.91 -13.25 -58.94
CA ALA A 10 -11.17 -13.11 -57.69
C ALA A 10 -12.13 -12.59 -56.61
N ALA A 11 -12.46 -13.43 -55.63
CA ALA A 11 -13.20 -13.00 -54.44
C ALA A 11 -12.22 -12.35 -53.45
N ALA A 12 -12.35 -11.04 -53.24
CA ALA A 12 -11.66 -10.34 -52.17
C ALA A 12 -12.38 -10.62 -50.84
N LEU A 13 -11.79 -11.44 -49.97
CA LEU A 13 -12.21 -11.54 -48.57
C LEU A 13 -11.69 -10.31 -47.81
N THR A 14 -12.60 -9.41 -47.44
CA THR A 14 -12.33 -8.40 -46.42
C THR A 14 -12.41 -9.05 -45.05
N LEU A 15 -11.25 -9.31 -44.43
CA LEU A 15 -11.18 -9.64 -43.00
C LEU A 15 -11.46 -8.38 -42.19
N SER A 16 -12.71 -8.23 -41.75
CA SER A 16 -13.06 -7.26 -40.71
C SER A 16 -12.44 -7.74 -39.39
N GLY A 17 -11.24 -7.25 -39.07
CA GLY A 17 -10.65 -7.44 -37.76
C GLY A 17 -11.49 -6.71 -36.73
N THR A 18 -12.29 -7.44 -35.95
CA THR A 18 -12.82 -6.94 -34.69
C THR A 18 -11.64 -6.70 -33.76
N THR A 19 -11.22 -5.45 -33.62
CA THR A 19 -10.41 -5.05 -32.46
C THR A 19 -11.26 -5.34 -31.24
N ALA A 20 -10.93 -6.40 -30.50
CA ALA A 20 -11.47 -6.58 -29.16
C ALA A 20 -11.13 -5.30 -28.40
N ALA A 21 -12.14 -4.54 -27.99
CA ALA A 21 -11.93 -3.44 -27.07
C ALA A 21 -11.31 -4.04 -25.81
N HIS A 22 -10.04 -3.73 -25.54
CA HIS A 22 -9.48 -3.99 -24.22
C HIS A 22 -10.32 -3.16 -23.24
N ALA A 23 -10.99 -3.82 -22.30
CA ALA A 23 -11.64 -3.13 -21.20
C ALA A 23 -10.56 -2.31 -20.46
N ASP A 24 -10.87 -1.06 -20.14
CA ASP A 24 -9.96 -0.21 -19.37
C ASP A 24 -9.65 -0.87 -18.03
N SER A 25 -8.38 -0.81 -17.63
CA SER A 25 -7.93 -1.31 -16.33
C SER A 25 -8.67 -0.60 -15.20
N PRO A 26 -9.18 -1.32 -14.18
CA PRO A 26 -9.88 -0.70 -13.07
C PRO A 26 -8.97 0.27 -12.32
N LYS A 27 -9.57 1.28 -11.67
CA LYS A 27 -8.83 2.17 -10.76
C LYS A 27 -8.47 1.44 -9.48
N LEU A 28 -7.40 1.91 -8.83
CA LEU A 28 -6.95 1.39 -7.56
C LEU A 28 -8.08 1.36 -6.51
N SER A 29 -8.95 2.37 -6.53
CA SER A 29 -10.15 2.49 -5.68
C SER A 29 -11.17 1.36 -5.86
N HIS A 30 -11.14 0.64 -6.99
CA HIS A 30 -12.12 -0.40 -7.38
C HIS A 30 -11.57 -1.82 -7.31
N VAL A 31 -10.39 -2.02 -6.71
CA VAL A 31 -9.79 -3.35 -6.57
C VAL A 31 -9.43 -3.67 -5.13
N THR A 32 -9.35 -4.97 -4.86
CA THR A 32 -8.87 -5.54 -3.60
C THR A 32 -7.62 -6.38 -3.88
N THR A 33 -6.54 -6.12 -3.13
CA THR A 33 -5.30 -6.89 -3.18
C THR A 33 -5.03 -7.60 -1.84
N VAL A 34 -4.00 -8.44 -1.79
CA VAL A 34 -3.65 -9.23 -0.61
C VAL A 34 -2.23 -8.93 -0.15
N GLY A 35 -2.05 -8.81 1.16
CA GLY A 35 -0.82 -8.42 1.80
C GLY A 35 -0.42 -9.32 2.96
N VAL A 36 0.84 -9.23 3.37
CA VAL A 36 1.37 -9.95 4.53
C VAL A 36 1.74 -8.94 5.62
N HIS A 37 1.40 -9.22 6.88
CA HIS A 37 1.86 -8.41 8.01
C HIS A 37 3.34 -8.64 8.30
N ASN A 38 3.98 -7.65 8.92
CA ASN A 38 5.36 -7.74 9.40
C ASN A 38 6.31 -8.39 8.38
N THR A 39 6.19 -8.03 7.09
CA THR A 39 6.99 -8.62 6.00
C THR A 39 8.50 -8.55 6.19
N TYR A 40 8.96 -7.65 7.07
CA TYR A 40 10.35 -7.52 7.46
C TYR A 40 10.85 -8.61 8.43
N ASP A 41 9.95 -9.39 9.05
CA ASP A 41 10.31 -10.42 10.02
C ASP A 41 11.10 -11.57 9.35
N PRO A 42 12.34 -11.85 9.80
CA PRO A 42 13.12 -12.99 9.32
C PRO A 42 12.45 -14.36 9.50
N ALA A 43 11.48 -14.49 10.42
CA ALA A 43 10.68 -15.69 10.59
C ALA A 43 9.63 -15.88 9.48
N ALA A 44 9.13 -14.79 8.89
CA ALA A 44 8.21 -14.81 7.77
C ALA A 44 8.96 -15.07 6.44
N TYR A 45 10.03 -14.30 6.21
CA TYR A 45 10.87 -14.41 5.02
C TYR A 45 12.34 -14.16 5.35
N GLY A 46 13.25 -14.95 4.80
CA GLY A 46 14.69 -14.78 5.01
C GLY A 46 15.25 -13.48 4.41
N TYR A 47 14.62 -12.98 3.35
CA TYR A 47 14.90 -11.68 2.72
C TYR A 47 13.59 -11.00 2.31
N LEU A 48 13.51 -9.66 2.43
CA LEU A 48 12.30 -8.89 2.09
C LEU A 48 11.78 -9.19 0.67
N ALA A 49 12.70 -9.32 -0.29
CA ALA A 49 12.36 -9.62 -1.68
C ALA A 49 11.60 -10.95 -1.87
N GLN A 50 11.70 -11.89 -0.93
CA GLN A 50 10.94 -13.15 -1.00
C GLN A 50 9.44 -12.94 -0.75
N ALA A 51 9.06 -11.94 0.05
CA ALA A 51 7.65 -11.55 0.22
C ALA A 51 7.06 -11.02 -1.08
N LEU A 52 7.87 -10.23 -1.80
CA LEU A 52 7.51 -9.68 -3.10
C LEU A 52 7.42 -10.77 -4.17
N ASP A 53 8.38 -11.71 -4.21
CA ASP A 53 8.35 -12.86 -5.10
C ASP A 53 7.14 -13.78 -4.83
N ALA A 54 6.72 -13.88 -3.57
CA ALA A 54 5.51 -14.63 -3.19
C ALA A 54 4.21 -13.96 -3.68
N GLY A 55 4.29 -12.70 -4.13
CA GLY A 55 3.17 -11.93 -4.68
C GLY A 55 2.49 -11.02 -3.67
N SER A 56 3.08 -10.77 -2.49
CA SER A 56 2.48 -9.85 -1.52
C SER A 56 2.33 -8.46 -2.14
N SER A 57 1.12 -7.91 -2.13
CA SER A 57 0.83 -6.56 -2.62
C SER A 57 0.95 -5.51 -1.52
N LEU A 58 1.20 -5.90 -0.27
CA LEU A 58 1.52 -5.00 0.83
C LEU A 58 2.80 -5.45 1.55
N ILE A 59 3.62 -4.47 1.91
CA ILE A 59 4.75 -4.60 2.81
C ILE A 59 4.43 -3.77 4.04
N GLU A 60 4.49 -4.36 5.22
CA GLU A 60 4.43 -3.64 6.50
C GLU A 60 5.81 -3.58 7.12
N LEU A 61 6.18 -2.41 7.66
CA LEU A 61 7.43 -2.13 8.38
C LEU A 61 7.16 -1.42 9.72
N ASP A 62 7.67 -1.98 10.81
CA ASP A 62 7.66 -1.34 12.14
C ASP A 62 8.86 -0.41 12.27
N VAL A 63 8.63 0.90 12.36
CA VAL A 63 9.67 1.93 12.32
C VAL A 63 9.83 2.61 13.66
N TRP A 64 11.09 2.79 14.08
CA TRP A 64 11.46 3.55 15.28
C TRP A 64 12.40 4.71 14.93
N PRO A 65 12.15 5.93 15.44
CA PRO A 65 13.15 6.99 15.41
C PRO A 65 14.25 6.71 16.45
N ASP A 66 15.43 6.28 16.01
CA ASP A 66 16.60 6.21 16.88
C ASP A 66 17.38 7.51 16.83
N PHE A 67 17.05 8.42 17.74
CA PHE A 67 17.70 9.72 17.86
C PHE A 67 19.17 9.66 18.32
N PHE A 68 19.69 8.51 18.78
CA PHE A 68 21.11 8.39 19.11
C PHE A 68 21.96 8.17 17.85
N THR A 69 21.44 7.39 16.90
CA THR A 69 22.13 7.12 15.64
C THR A 69 21.64 7.99 14.48
N HIS A 70 20.54 8.73 14.68
CA HIS A 70 19.82 9.47 13.63
C HIS A 70 19.40 8.55 12.47
N GLU A 71 18.99 7.32 12.80
CA GLU A 71 18.49 6.34 11.84
C GLU A 71 17.04 5.96 12.14
N TRP A 72 16.29 5.67 11.09
CA TRP A 72 15.01 4.98 11.17
C TRP A 72 15.25 3.48 11.30
N LYS A 73 15.08 2.91 12.51
CA LYS A 73 15.24 1.47 12.73
C LYS A 73 14.00 0.73 12.27
N VAL A 74 14.19 -0.49 11.76
CA VAL A 74 13.10 -1.42 11.42
C VAL A 74 13.17 -2.64 12.32
N SER A 75 12.19 -2.80 13.21
CA SER A 75 12.13 -3.88 14.18
C SER A 75 10.76 -3.96 14.84
N HIS A 76 10.31 -5.16 15.21
CA HIS A 76 9.09 -5.32 15.96
C HIS A 76 9.16 -4.77 17.40
N SER A 77 10.34 -4.83 18.03
CA SER A 77 10.46 -4.55 19.48
C SER A 77 11.81 -3.98 19.92
N ASN A 78 12.77 -3.79 19.01
CA ASN A 78 14.08 -3.22 19.33
C ASN A 78 14.15 -1.74 18.91
N PRO A 79 13.93 -0.78 19.83
CA PRO A 79 13.90 0.65 19.48
C PRO A 79 15.26 1.21 19.02
N LEU A 80 16.37 0.55 19.36
CA LEU A 80 17.74 1.05 19.13
C LEU A 80 18.51 0.20 18.13
N GLY A 81 17.86 -0.77 17.49
CA GLY A 81 18.52 -1.69 16.58
C GLY A 81 17.58 -2.27 15.56
N ASN A 82 18.15 -2.73 14.46
CA ASN A 82 17.40 -3.36 13.39
C ASN A 82 17.23 -4.85 13.69
N GLN A 83 16.02 -5.37 13.47
CA GLN A 83 15.73 -6.79 13.44
C GLN A 83 14.77 -7.05 12.28
N ASN A 84 15.36 -7.23 11.10
CA ASN A 84 14.62 -7.37 9.85
C ASN A 84 15.42 -8.15 8.80
N ASN A 85 14.75 -8.47 7.70
CA ASN A 85 15.26 -9.22 6.56
C ASN A 85 15.70 -8.33 5.37
N CYS A 86 15.84 -7.02 5.56
CA CYS A 86 16.34 -6.10 4.53
C CYS A 86 17.86 -6.20 4.40
N VAL A 87 18.39 -6.00 3.20
CA VAL A 87 19.82 -6.13 2.88
C VAL A 87 20.38 -4.86 2.24
N ALA A 88 21.70 -4.76 2.13
CA ALA A 88 22.35 -3.66 1.44
C ALA A 88 22.50 -3.95 -0.06
N ALA A 89 21.38 -4.24 -0.74
CA ALA A 89 21.41 -4.55 -2.17
C ALA A 89 21.68 -3.28 -2.99
N THR A 90 22.46 -3.44 -4.06
CA THR A 90 22.66 -2.41 -5.10
C THR A 90 22.21 -2.89 -6.48
N SER A 91 21.73 -4.14 -6.56
CA SER A 91 21.23 -4.78 -7.78
C SER A 91 20.26 -5.92 -7.42
N ALA A 92 19.40 -6.31 -8.36
CA ALA A 92 18.35 -7.32 -8.11
C ALA A 92 18.90 -8.68 -7.66
N SER A 93 20.07 -9.10 -8.15
CA SER A 93 20.67 -10.38 -7.74
C SER A 93 21.17 -10.39 -6.30
N GLN A 94 21.39 -9.21 -5.70
CA GLN A 94 21.87 -9.08 -4.33
C GLN A 94 20.76 -9.11 -3.28
N LEU A 95 19.49 -8.95 -3.70
CA LEU A 95 18.30 -8.92 -2.82
C LEU A 95 18.11 -10.18 -1.98
N TYR A 96 18.77 -11.29 -2.35
CA TYR A 96 18.62 -12.61 -1.72
C TYR A 96 19.91 -13.07 -1.03
N SER A 97 20.78 -12.13 -0.65
CA SER A 97 22.11 -12.44 -0.11
C SER A 97 22.63 -11.32 0.79
N GLY A 98 23.68 -11.63 1.55
CA GLY A 98 24.34 -10.66 2.42
C GLY A 98 23.77 -10.64 3.84
N GLY A 99 24.26 -9.71 4.66
CA GLY A 99 23.81 -9.56 6.04
C GLY A 99 22.55 -8.72 6.13
N THR A 100 21.53 -9.22 6.82
CA THR A 100 20.25 -8.55 7.05
C THR A 100 20.33 -7.48 8.15
N ASN A 101 19.22 -7.10 8.79
CA ASN A 101 19.13 -6.11 9.88
C ASN A 101 19.62 -4.72 9.46
N LYS A 102 18.95 -4.13 8.46
CA LYS A 102 19.28 -2.80 7.94
C LYS A 102 18.25 -1.76 8.36
N ASN A 103 18.63 -0.48 8.32
CA ASN A 103 17.71 0.61 8.61
C ASN A 103 16.67 0.76 7.47
N LEU A 104 15.71 1.67 7.65
CA LEU A 104 14.62 1.88 6.69
C LEU A 104 15.12 2.20 5.27
N GLU A 105 16.19 2.97 5.13
CA GLU A 105 16.78 3.37 3.84
C GLU A 105 17.06 2.15 2.94
N TYR A 106 17.68 1.12 3.50
CA TYR A 106 17.97 -0.12 2.78
C TYR A 106 16.71 -0.93 2.47
N CYS A 107 15.71 -0.97 3.36
CA CYS A 107 14.43 -1.61 3.07
C CYS A 107 13.73 -0.92 1.87
N LEU A 108 13.78 0.41 1.80
CA LEU A 108 13.24 1.18 0.67
C LEU A 108 14.03 0.91 -0.61
N ASP A 109 15.37 0.84 -0.52
CA ASP A 109 16.21 0.47 -1.67
C ASP A 109 15.91 -0.93 -2.18
N ASP A 110 15.72 -1.92 -1.29
CA ASP A 110 15.36 -3.28 -1.67
C ASP A 110 14.04 -3.30 -2.46
N ILE A 111 13.01 -2.57 -1.99
CA ILE A 111 11.72 -2.43 -2.68
C ILE A 111 11.91 -1.78 -4.06
N ARG A 112 12.63 -0.66 -4.13
CA ARG A 112 12.88 0.06 -5.39
C ARG A 112 13.63 -0.81 -6.39
N ILE A 113 14.67 -1.52 -5.94
CA ILE A 113 15.48 -2.41 -6.78
C ILE A 113 14.64 -3.58 -7.28
N TRP A 114 13.80 -4.16 -6.42
CA TRP A 114 12.92 -5.25 -6.82
C TRP A 114 11.88 -4.79 -7.85
N LEU A 115 11.23 -3.65 -7.64
CA LEU A 115 10.26 -3.09 -8.60
C LEU A 115 10.91 -2.73 -9.94
N ALA A 116 12.15 -2.25 -9.94
CA ALA A 116 12.89 -1.99 -11.17
C ALA A 116 13.14 -3.27 -12.00
N ALA A 117 13.30 -4.42 -11.33
CA ALA A 117 13.38 -5.72 -11.98
C ALA A 117 11.99 -6.29 -12.38
N HIS A 118 10.91 -5.76 -11.81
CA HIS A 118 9.53 -6.22 -12.01
C HIS A 118 8.58 -5.07 -12.35
N PRO A 119 8.82 -4.29 -13.44
CA PRO A 119 8.05 -3.08 -13.73
C PRO A 119 6.57 -3.32 -14.04
N GLY A 120 6.19 -4.57 -14.33
CA GLY A 120 4.80 -4.98 -14.55
C GLY A 120 4.04 -5.37 -13.28
N HIS A 121 4.68 -5.38 -12.10
CA HIS A 121 4.01 -5.77 -10.86
C HIS A 121 2.86 -4.83 -10.53
N THR A 122 1.79 -5.36 -9.95
CA THR A 122 0.69 -4.57 -9.39
C THR A 122 1.25 -3.55 -8.39
N PRO A 123 0.71 -2.33 -8.28
CA PRO A 123 1.15 -1.38 -7.27
C PRO A 123 1.23 -2.01 -5.87
N LEU A 124 2.31 -1.71 -5.17
CA LEU A 124 2.51 -2.13 -3.79
C LEU A 124 1.93 -1.09 -2.84
N THR A 125 1.45 -1.57 -1.70
CA THR A 125 1.21 -0.74 -0.52
C THR A 125 2.37 -0.91 0.45
N LEU A 126 2.99 0.18 0.86
CA LEU A 126 3.99 0.19 1.92
C LEU A 126 3.36 0.79 3.17
N LYS A 127 3.10 -0.05 4.16
CA LYS A 127 2.58 0.34 5.46
C LYS A 127 3.71 0.60 6.45
N LEU A 128 3.74 1.80 7.02
CA LEU A 128 4.63 2.15 8.12
C LEU A 128 3.87 2.23 9.43
N GLU A 129 4.23 1.39 10.40
CA GLU A 129 3.82 1.55 11.81
C GLU A 129 4.90 2.31 12.56
N MET A 130 4.65 3.58 12.92
CA MET A 130 5.60 4.40 13.67
C MET A 130 5.50 4.07 15.16
N LYS A 131 6.29 3.09 15.62
CA LYS A 131 6.12 2.45 16.94
C LYS A 131 5.98 3.44 18.08
N THR A 132 6.80 4.48 18.12
CA THR A 132 6.78 5.55 19.14
C THR A 132 6.40 6.92 18.61
N GLY A 133 5.89 7.00 17.37
CA GLY A 133 5.71 8.26 16.66
C GLY A 133 7.01 8.86 16.15
N PHE A 134 6.98 10.15 15.80
CA PHE A 134 8.16 10.91 15.37
C PHE A 134 9.01 11.40 16.55
N SER A 135 10.24 11.80 16.26
CA SER A 135 11.11 12.53 17.19
C SER A 135 11.64 13.81 16.53
N ASP A 136 10.70 14.66 16.09
CA ASP A 136 10.96 15.89 15.33
C ASP A 136 11.95 16.84 16.04
N ASN A 137 11.84 16.96 17.36
CA ASN A 137 12.75 17.77 18.17
C ASN A 137 14.22 17.28 18.15
N THR A 138 14.49 16.08 17.63
CA THR A 138 15.83 15.52 17.44
C THR A 138 16.21 15.32 15.96
N GLY A 139 15.42 15.85 15.02
CA GLY A 139 15.65 15.75 13.58
C GLY A 139 15.23 14.40 12.99
N LEU A 140 14.18 13.81 13.55
CA LEU A 140 13.50 12.62 13.02
C LEU A 140 12.01 12.92 12.94
N GLY A 141 11.67 13.98 12.20
CA GLY A 141 10.31 14.42 11.92
C GLY A 141 9.78 13.94 10.57
N PRO A 142 8.56 14.36 10.20
CA PRO A 142 7.96 14.05 8.91
C PRO A 142 8.81 14.45 7.69
N ASP A 143 9.52 15.58 7.75
CA ASP A 143 10.32 16.09 6.63
C ASP A 143 11.62 15.31 6.41
N GLU A 144 12.27 14.86 7.49
CA GLU A 144 13.38 13.91 7.40
C GLU A 144 12.94 12.55 6.87
N LEU A 145 11.80 12.03 7.35
CA LEU A 145 11.25 10.77 6.82
C LEU A 145 10.97 10.90 5.32
N ASP A 146 10.33 11.99 4.89
CA ASP A 146 10.08 12.20 3.46
C ASP A 146 11.37 12.43 2.65
N ALA A 147 12.42 12.99 3.24
CA ALA A 147 13.74 13.07 2.60
C ALA A 147 14.34 11.68 2.36
N THR A 148 14.21 10.76 3.32
CA THR A 148 14.56 9.35 3.16
C THR A 148 13.75 8.71 2.02
N PHE A 149 12.43 8.92 1.97
CA PHE A 149 11.58 8.39 0.90
C PHE A 149 11.95 8.93 -0.49
N ARG A 150 12.18 10.24 -0.62
CA ARG A 150 12.62 10.84 -1.90
C ARG A 150 13.96 10.29 -2.36
N SER A 151 14.87 9.97 -1.43
CA SER A 151 16.22 9.50 -1.75
C SER A 151 16.23 8.01 -2.14
N HIS A 152 15.45 7.17 -1.46
CA HIS A 152 15.53 5.71 -1.60
C HIS A 152 14.39 5.08 -2.41
N LEU A 153 13.18 5.66 -2.45
CA LEU A 153 12.12 5.25 -3.39
C LEU A 153 12.12 6.15 -4.64
N GLY A 154 12.29 7.46 -4.48
CA GLY A 154 12.35 8.38 -5.61
C GLY A 154 11.03 8.43 -6.40
N SER A 155 11.09 8.13 -7.70
CA SER A 155 9.94 8.22 -8.60
C SER A 155 8.99 7.04 -8.54
N VAL A 156 9.35 5.94 -7.85
CA VAL A 156 8.43 4.79 -7.72
C VAL A 156 7.29 5.08 -6.75
N ALA A 157 7.47 6.01 -5.80
CA ALA A 157 6.43 6.42 -4.87
C ALA A 157 5.31 7.17 -5.61
N PHE A 158 4.06 6.71 -5.48
CA PHE A 158 2.85 7.45 -5.80
C PHE A 158 2.49 8.36 -4.63
N ARG A 159 2.47 9.67 -4.88
CA ARG A 159 2.46 10.69 -3.83
C ARG A 159 1.10 11.35 -3.62
N PRO A 160 0.82 11.91 -2.44
CA PRO A 160 -0.39 12.72 -2.20
C PRO A 160 -0.64 13.82 -3.24
N ALA A 161 0.42 14.50 -3.71
CA ALA A 161 0.29 15.52 -4.75
C ALA A 161 -0.29 14.97 -6.07
N GLU A 162 0.02 13.72 -6.40
CA GLU A 162 -0.47 13.07 -7.63
C GLU A 162 -1.94 12.69 -7.51
N LEU A 163 -2.37 12.17 -6.34
CA LEU A 163 -3.79 11.96 -6.07
C LEU A 163 -4.56 13.29 -6.04
N LEU A 164 -3.99 14.34 -5.43
CA LEU A 164 -4.66 15.64 -5.32
C LEU A 164 -4.98 16.23 -6.69
N GLY A 165 -4.02 16.19 -7.62
CA GLY A 165 -4.17 16.81 -8.94
C GLY A 165 -4.60 18.29 -8.85
N SER A 166 -5.80 18.59 -9.33
CA SER A 166 -6.37 19.95 -9.33
C SER A 166 -7.40 20.21 -8.23
N TYR A 167 -7.69 19.22 -7.40
CA TYR A 167 -8.68 19.32 -6.33
C TYR A 167 -8.14 20.13 -5.15
N ALA A 168 -9.05 20.66 -4.33
CA ALA A 168 -8.67 21.48 -3.18
C ALA A 168 -8.07 20.65 -2.05
N THR A 169 -8.59 19.45 -1.82
CA THR A 169 -8.19 18.51 -0.76
C THR A 169 -8.08 17.08 -1.30
N LEU A 170 -7.37 16.20 -0.58
CA LEU A 170 -7.31 14.78 -0.95
C LEU A 170 -8.71 14.15 -0.88
N ASP A 171 -9.53 14.56 0.08
CA ASP A 171 -10.93 14.13 0.21
C ASP A 171 -11.75 14.43 -1.04
N ASP A 172 -11.66 15.65 -1.58
CA ASP A 172 -12.34 16.03 -2.82
C ASP A 172 -11.85 15.19 -4.02
N ALA A 173 -10.54 14.94 -4.08
CA ALA A 173 -9.93 14.12 -5.13
C ALA A 173 -10.39 12.65 -5.06
N ALA A 174 -10.39 12.06 -3.86
CA ALA A 174 -10.86 10.69 -3.64
C ALA A 174 -12.35 10.57 -3.99
N LYS A 175 -13.21 11.47 -3.50
CA LYS A 175 -14.65 11.47 -3.83
C LYS A 175 -14.94 11.65 -5.32
N ALA A 176 -14.04 12.28 -6.07
CA ALA A 176 -14.12 12.38 -7.51
C ALA A 176 -13.49 11.18 -8.25
N ASP A 177 -13.14 10.13 -7.52
CA ASP A 177 -12.48 8.91 -8.00
C ASP A 177 -11.17 9.21 -8.74
N ASN A 178 -10.36 10.16 -8.24
CA ASN A 178 -9.14 10.59 -8.93
C ASN A 178 -7.97 9.60 -8.80
N TRP A 179 -8.19 8.42 -8.22
CA TRP A 179 -7.20 7.36 -8.17
C TRP A 179 -6.83 6.88 -9.59
N PRO A 180 -5.55 6.69 -9.91
CA PRO A 180 -5.18 6.14 -11.21
C PRO A 180 -5.61 4.68 -11.39
N SER A 181 -5.59 4.20 -12.64
CA SER A 181 -5.75 2.79 -12.97
C SER A 181 -4.64 1.93 -12.36
N VAL A 182 -4.95 0.66 -12.06
CA VAL A 182 -3.95 -0.33 -11.63
C VAL A 182 -2.80 -0.39 -12.64
N ASP A 183 -3.12 -0.36 -13.94
CA ASP A 183 -2.10 -0.35 -14.99
C ASP A 183 -1.22 0.92 -14.97
N ALA A 184 -1.79 2.10 -14.66
CA ALA A 184 -1.02 3.34 -14.55
C ALA A 184 -0.11 3.38 -13.31
N LEU A 185 -0.35 2.49 -12.33
CA LEU A 185 0.43 2.38 -11.10
C LEU A 185 1.33 1.14 -11.06
N ARG A 186 1.46 0.37 -12.15
CA ARG A 186 2.39 -0.77 -12.17
C ARG A 186 3.82 -0.32 -11.85
N GLY A 187 4.50 -1.10 -11.01
CA GLY A 187 5.85 -0.79 -10.55
C GLY A 187 5.92 0.39 -9.57
N ARG A 188 4.79 0.85 -9.02
CA ARG A 188 4.73 1.98 -8.07
C ARG A 188 4.34 1.54 -6.66
N VAL A 189 4.59 2.41 -5.70
CA VAL A 189 4.31 2.20 -4.27
C VAL A 189 3.38 3.30 -3.76
N ILE A 190 2.25 2.93 -3.14
CA ILE A 190 1.48 3.83 -2.29
C ILE A 190 1.95 3.61 -0.85
N THR A 191 2.40 4.66 -0.17
CA THR A 191 2.85 4.54 1.22
C THR A 191 1.78 5.06 2.17
N GLU A 192 1.43 4.29 3.18
CA GLU A 192 0.60 4.71 4.30
C GLU A 192 1.40 4.77 5.60
N ILE A 193 0.96 5.60 6.54
CA ILE A 193 1.59 5.73 7.86
C ILE A 193 0.55 5.78 8.97
N ILE A 194 0.72 4.91 9.96
CA ILE A 194 -0.16 4.81 11.12
C ILE A 194 0.61 5.10 12.42
N PRO A 195 -0.08 5.61 13.46
CA PRO A 195 0.42 5.57 14.82
C PRO A 195 0.79 4.15 15.22
N GLY A 196 1.87 4.02 15.96
CA GLY A 196 2.31 2.72 16.44
C GLY A 196 1.83 2.37 17.83
N THR A 197 1.81 1.07 18.10
CA THR A 197 1.33 0.48 19.36
C THR A 197 1.93 1.07 20.64
N VAL A 198 3.21 1.48 20.65
CA VAL A 198 3.83 2.13 21.83
C VAL A 198 3.37 3.58 21.97
N GLU A 199 3.27 4.29 20.85
CA GLU A 199 2.73 5.65 20.78
C GLU A 199 1.28 5.69 21.32
N GLU A 200 0.42 4.79 20.85
CA GLU A 200 -0.99 4.72 21.26
C GLU A 200 -1.16 4.49 22.76
N GLN A 201 -0.26 3.72 23.37
CA GLN A 201 -0.27 3.43 24.80
C GLN A 201 0.39 4.54 25.65
N ASN A 202 1.03 5.53 25.02
CA ASN A 202 1.68 6.63 25.72
C ASN A 202 0.70 7.77 26.04
N PRO A 203 0.31 7.96 27.32
CA PRO A 203 -0.66 8.99 27.70
C PRO A 203 -0.07 10.41 27.70
N THR A 204 1.26 10.54 27.61
CA THR A 204 1.94 11.84 27.60
C THR A 204 2.22 12.35 26.20
N ASP A 205 2.11 11.48 25.20
CA ASP A 205 2.21 11.90 23.82
C ASP A 205 0.86 12.45 23.33
N THR A 206 0.90 13.73 23.00
CA THR A 206 -0.27 14.54 22.62
C THR A 206 -0.33 14.85 21.13
N LEU A 207 0.70 14.44 20.37
CA LEU A 207 0.81 14.69 18.93
C LEU A 207 1.12 13.36 18.24
N LYS A 208 0.06 12.65 17.88
CA LYS A 208 0.17 11.35 17.24
C LYS A 208 0.69 11.47 15.80
N THR A 209 1.37 10.43 15.33
CA THR A 209 1.91 10.25 13.98
C THR A 209 0.97 10.75 12.87
N ASP A 210 -0.30 10.35 12.94
CA ASP A 210 -1.33 10.70 11.95
C ASP A 210 -1.59 12.22 11.92
N VAL A 211 -1.70 12.86 13.09
CA VAL A 211 -1.88 14.31 13.22
C VAL A 211 -0.61 15.06 12.81
N GLU A 212 0.56 14.59 13.23
CA GLU A 212 1.85 15.25 12.95
C GLU A 212 2.16 15.26 11.45
N TYR A 213 2.09 14.10 10.81
CA TYR A 213 2.33 13.97 9.38
C TYR A 213 1.31 14.77 8.56
N THR A 214 0.04 14.79 8.99
CA THR A 214 -0.99 15.58 8.30
C THR A 214 -0.74 17.09 8.42
N ARG A 215 -0.30 17.58 9.57
CA ARG A 215 0.10 19.00 9.73
C ARG A 215 1.26 19.35 8.81
N TYR A 216 2.26 18.47 8.71
CA TYR A 216 3.37 18.62 7.78
C TYR A 216 2.87 18.70 6.32
N LEU A 217 2.01 17.77 5.90
CA LEU A 217 1.44 17.72 4.55
C LEU A 217 0.64 19.00 4.21
N VAL A 218 -0.20 19.47 5.13
CA VAL A 218 -0.93 20.74 4.98
C VAL A 218 0.03 21.93 4.91
N GLY A 219 1.09 21.93 5.74
CA GLY A 219 2.16 22.91 5.69
C GLY A 219 2.82 22.98 4.32
N LEU A 220 3.18 21.83 3.75
CA LEU A 220 3.71 21.73 2.39
C LEU A 220 2.72 22.25 1.34
N LYS A 221 1.43 21.89 1.44
CA LYS A 221 0.41 22.42 0.52
C LYS A 221 0.35 23.95 0.55
N ASN A 222 0.34 24.54 1.74
CA ASN A 222 0.28 25.99 1.92
C ASN A 222 1.54 26.69 1.41
N ALA A 223 2.69 26.02 1.47
CA ALA A 223 3.95 26.49 0.93
C ALA A 223 4.13 26.25 -0.59
N GLY A 224 3.15 25.61 -1.27
CA GLY A 224 3.28 25.25 -2.69
C GLY A 224 4.28 24.11 -2.95
N LYS A 225 4.55 23.29 -1.93
CA LYS A 225 5.56 22.22 -1.92
C LYS A 225 4.96 20.82 -1.68
N LEU A 226 3.67 20.62 -1.95
CA LEU A 226 3.03 19.32 -1.69
C LEU A 226 3.72 18.14 -2.39
N GLY A 227 4.40 18.37 -3.52
CA GLY A 227 5.17 17.34 -4.22
C GLY A 227 6.34 16.75 -3.42
N ASP A 228 6.72 17.38 -2.31
CA ASP A 228 7.73 16.87 -1.39
C ASP A 228 7.19 15.76 -0.47
N ALA A 229 5.87 15.67 -0.25
CA ALA A 229 5.24 14.60 0.53
C ALA A 229 5.20 13.28 -0.26
N ASN A 230 5.57 12.16 0.36
CA ASN A 230 5.54 10.83 -0.27
C ASN A 230 4.55 9.86 0.38
N ILE A 231 3.99 10.20 1.54
CA ILE A 231 3.23 9.27 2.36
C ILE A 231 1.81 9.81 2.56
N PHE A 232 0.83 8.92 2.59
CA PHE A 232 -0.54 9.26 2.93
C PHE A 232 -0.73 9.09 4.44
N PRO A 233 -1.13 10.14 5.17
CA PRO A 233 -1.51 9.97 6.57
C PRO A 233 -2.76 9.10 6.66
N THR A 234 -2.75 8.14 7.57
CA THR A 234 -3.80 7.11 7.67
C THR A 234 -4.54 7.19 8.98
N VAL A 235 -5.86 7.09 8.91
CA VAL A 235 -6.68 6.93 10.11
C VAL A 235 -6.59 5.49 10.56
N HIS A 236 -5.90 5.25 11.68
CA HIS A 236 -5.84 3.94 12.29
C HIS A 236 -7.03 3.68 13.23
N GLY A 237 -7.53 2.45 13.18
CA GLY A 237 -8.66 1.95 13.95
C GLY A 237 -9.97 1.97 13.19
N ALA A 238 -10.60 0.79 13.06
CA ALA A 238 -11.95 0.67 12.50
C ALA A 238 -12.99 1.34 13.41
N ALA A 239 -13.78 2.26 12.87
CA ALA A 239 -14.81 2.98 13.61
C ALA A 239 -16.02 3.30 12.74
N GLY A 240 -17.20 3.40 13.37
CA GLY A 240 -18.46 3.70 12.70
C GLY A 240 -18.60 5.19 12.42
N GLY A 241 -19.30 5.54 11.34
CA GLY A 241 -19.40 6.93 10.89
C GLY A 241 -18.14 7.40 10.16
N ASP A 242 -17.83 8.69 10.22
CA ASP A 242 -16.58 9.24 9.67
C ASP A 242 -15.52 9.26 10.78
N PRO A 243 -14.53 8.34 10.79
CA PRO A 243 -13.57 8.24 11.87
C PRO A 243 -12.62 9.45 11.93
N ARG A 244 -12.67 10.34 10.93
CA ARG A 244 -11.91 11.59 10.91
C ARG A 244 -12.54 12.69 11.75
N ASP A 245 -13.72 12.48 12.31
CA ASP A 245 -14.37 13.42 13.25
C ASP A 245 -13.54 13.67 14.52
N LYS A 246 -12.54 12.81 14.79
CA LYS A 246 -11.55 13.02 15.85
C LYS A 246 -10.52 14.12 15.53
N TYR A 247 -10.41 14.57 14.27
CA TYR A 247 -9.46 15.59 13.84
C TYR A 247 -10.12 16.96 13.65
N THR A 248 -9.29 18.00 13.63
CA THR A 248 -9.75 19.36 13.34
C THR A 248 -10.21 19.48 11.87
N ALA A 249 -11.09 20.44 11.60
CA ALA A 249 -11.72 20.62 10.29
C ALA A 249 -10.73 20.89 9.14
N ASP A 250 -9.57 21.47 9.45
CA ASP A 250 -8.50 21.76 8.50
C ASP A 250 -7.64 20.52 8.14
N LEU A 251 -7.53 19.55 9.06
CA LEU A 251 -6.75 18.32 8.84
C LEU A 251 -7.61 17.19 8.27
N LYS A 252 -8.88 17.10 8.71
CA LYS A 252 -9.83 16.05 8.29
C LYS A 252 -9.83 15.75 6.78
N PRO A 253 -9.83 16.74 5.85
CA PRO A 253 -9.87 16.48 4.40
C PRO A 253 -8.60 15.88 3.78
N TRP A 254 -7.55 15.66 4.57
CA TRP A 254 -6.27 15.12 4.11
C TRP A 254 -6.10 13.63 4.41
N PHE A 255 -7.08 13.03 5.08
CA PHE A 255 -7.14 11.59 5.33
C PHE A 255 -8.08 10.91 4.32
N VAL A 256 -7.49 10.09 3.45
CA VAL A 256 -8.19 9.27 2.45
C VAL A 256 -7.77 7.81 2.46
N VAL A 257 -6.90 7.46 3.41
CA VAL A 257 -6.42 6.11 3.69
C VAL A 257 -6.83 5.74 5.12
N PHE A 258 -7.30 4.51 5.30
CA PHE A 258 -7.85 3.99 6.55
C PHE A 258 -7.32 2.58 6.78
N ASP A 259 -6.86 2.29 7.99
CA ASP A 259 -6.28 1.01 8.39
C ASP A 259 -6.92 0.52 9.70
N GLY A 260 -7.25 -0.76 9.78
CA GLY A 260 -7.89 -1.32 10.97
C GLY A 260 -8.34 -2.77 10.83
N ASP A 261 -8.74 -3.35 11.97
CA ASP A 261 -9.16 -4.75 12.06
C ASP A 261 -10.36 -5.06 11.15
N ALA A 262 -10.18 -6.06 10.28
CA ALA A 262 -11.18 -6.51 9.33
C ALA A 262 -12.47 -6.92 10.06
N ASN A 263 -12.35 -7.63 11.18
CA ASN A 263 -13.51 -8.13 11.91
C ASN A 263 -14.32 -6.97 12.52
N ALA A 264 -13.68 -5.93 13.04
CA ALA A 264 -14.33 -4.73 13.54
C ALA A 264 -15.09 -4.00 12.41
N TRP A 265 -14.51 -3.86 11.21
CA TRP A 265 -15.24 -3.26 10.09
C TRP A 265 -16.46 -4.06 9.66
N VAL A 266 -16.30 -5.38 9.50
CA VAL A 266 -17.38 -6.27 9.07
C VAL A 266 -18.51 -6.33 10.08
N THR A 267 -18.22 -6.25 11.39
CA THR A 267 -19.24 -6.46 12.43
C THR A 267 -19.84 -5.19 13.01
N GLN A 268 -19.14 -4.06 13.01
CA GLN A 268 -19.56 -2.88 13.79
C GLN A 268 -19.95 -1.66 12.95
N THR A 269 -19.38 -1.50 11.75
CA THR A 269 -19.34 -0.19 11.09
C THR A 269 -19.88 -0.22 9.65
N GLY A 270 -19.63 -1.31 8.91
CA GLY A 270 -20.05 -1.45 7.51
C GLY A 270 -19.22 -0.56 6.56
N PRO A 271 -18.35 -1.13 5.72
CA PRO A 271 -17.33 -0.34 5.01
C PRO A 271 -17.83 0.38 3.73
N TRP A 272 -19.13 0.36 3.47
CA TRP A 272 -19.73 0.96 2.26
C TRP A 272 -19.42 2.45 2.10
N TRP A 273 -19.33 3.19 3.21
CA TRP A 273 -19.05 4.63 3.19
C TRP A 273 -17.65 4.91 2.62
N TYR A 274 -16.69 4.04 2.90
CA TYR A 274 -15.34 4.18 2.37
C TYR A 274 -15.32 3.96 0.85
N ASP A 275 -16.05 2.95 0.38
CA ASP A 275 -16.14 2.65 -1.06
C ASP A 275 -16.89 3.74 -1.83
N ALA A 276 -18.01 4.23 -1.29
CA ALA A 276 -18.82 5.28 -1.89
C ALA A 276 -18.07 6.62 -2.04
N ASN A 277 -17.01 6.84 -1.26
CA ASN A 277 -16.13 8.00 -1.35
C ASN A 277 -14.76 7.65 -1.95
N HIS A 278 -14.60 6.43 -2.46
CA HIS A 278 -13.37 5.88 -3.05
C HIS A 278 -12.14 6.02 -2.15
N TYR A 279 -12.31 5.87 -0.84
CA TYR A 279 -11.20 5.84 0.10
C TYR A 279 -10.47 4.49 0.06
N TYR A 280 -9.18 4.52 0.36
CA TYR A 280 -8.34 3.34 0.43
C TYR A 280 -8.42 2.69 1.81
N VAL A 281 -8.76 1.40 1.88
CA VAL A 281 -9.03 0.69 3.14
C VAL A 281 -8.15 -0.55 3.27
N VAL A 282 -7.23 -0.54 4.24
CA VAL A 282 -6.37 -1.67 4.59
C VAL A 282 -7.01 -2.44 5.74
N MET A 283 -7.61 -3.59 5.43
CA MET A 283 -8.23 -4.49 6.40
C MET A 283 -7.20 -5.45 6.98
N THR A 284 -6.80 -5.17 8.22
CA THR A 284 -5.86 -6.00 8.97
C THR A 284 -6.52 -7.24 9.56
N ASP A 285 -5.72 -8.27 9.81
CA ASP A 285 -6.19 -9.51 10.43
C ASP A 285 -7.38 -10.17 9.71
N GLY A 286 -7.32 -10.20 8.37
CA GLY A 286 -8.38 -10.73 7.53
C GLY A 286 -8.80 -12.15 7.92
N GLN A 287 -7.90 -12.98 8.44
CA GLN A 287 -8.17 -14.33 8.95
C GLN A 287 -9.15 -14.37 10.13
N ASN A 288 -9.26 -13.30 10.92
CA ASN A 288 -10.04 -13.27 12.16
C ASN A 288 -11.53 -13.04 11.94
N VAL A 289 -11.95 -12.61 10.74
CA VAL A 289 -13.37 -12.47 10.40
C VAL A 289 -14.07 -13.82 10.55
N ALA A 290 -15.23 -13.82 11.21
CA ALA A 290 -15.95 -15.06 11.53
C ALA A 290 -16.57 -15.72 10.28
N PRO A 291 -16.44 -17.04 10.09
CA PRO A 291 -15.69 -17.98 10.93
C PRO A 291 -14.17 -17.82 10.73
N ALA A 292 -13.41 -17.70 11.81
CA ALA A 292 -11.96 -17.51 11.72
C ALA A 292 -11.28 -18.69 11.02
N ILE A 293 -10.24 -18.39 10.24
CA ILE A 293 -9.36 -19.37 9.60
C ILE A 293 -7.95 -19.24 10.16
N ASP A 294 -7.07 -20.21 9.87
CA ASP A 294 -5.70 -20.16 10.37
C ASP A 294 -4.96 -18.91 9.87
N ALA A 295 -4.21 -18.27 10.76
CA ALA A 295 -3.53 -17.01 10.47
C ALA A 295 -2.30 -17.18 9.56
N HIS A 296 -1.71 -18.37 9.53
CA HIS A 296 -0.44 -18.63 8.84
C HIS A 296 -0.60 -19.63 7.69
N ASN A 297 -1.34 -20.71 7.94
CA ASN A 297 -1.43 -21.88 7.07
C ASN A 297 -2.89 -22.32 6.82
N PRO A 298 -3.82 -21.44 6.42
CA PRO A 298 -5.10 -21.91 5.96
C PRO A 298 -4.93 -22.64 4.62
N THR A 299 -5.94 -23.42 4.23
CA THR A 299 -5.97 -23.94 2.86
C THR A 299 -6.11 -22.79 1.85
N VAL A 300 -5.61 -23.00 0.63
CA VAL A 300 -5.78 -22.03 -0.47
C VAL A 300 -7.26 -21.68 -0.70
N ASP A 301 -8.16 -22.67 -0.60
CA ASP A 301 -9.60 -22.43 -0.75
C ASP A 301 -10.17 -21.55 0.37
N GLN A 302 -9.77 -21.76 1.63
CA GLN A 302 -10.19 -20.91 2.74
C GLN A 302 -9.71 -19.46 2.56
N ALA A 303 -8.44 -19.28 2.18
CA ALA A 303 -7.88 -17.95 1.96
C ALA A 303 -8.54 -17.25 0.76
N ASN A 304 -8.75 -17.95 -0.37
CA ASN A 304 -9.48 -17.42 -1.52
C ASN A 304 -10.89 -16.96 -1.16
N GLN A 305 -11.62 -17.77 -0.38
CA GLN A 305 -12.96 -17.42 0.09
C GLN A 305 -12.93 -16.19 0.99
N ARG A 306 -11.96 -16.09 1.91
CA ARG A 306 -11.80 -14.93 2.79
C ARG A 306 -11.47 -13.66 2.01
N VAL A 307 -10.55 -13.70 1.06
CA VAL A 307 -10.22 -12.53 0.23
C VAL A 307 -11.43 -12.10 -0.58
N ALA A 308 -12.17 -13.03 -1.19
CA ALA A 308 -13.39 -12.71 -1.93
C ALA A 308 -14.52 -12.17 -1.04
N GLU A 309 -14.62 -12.62 0.21
CA GLU A 309 -15.54 -12.09 1.20
C GLU A 309 -15.18 -10.64 1.55
N LEU A 310 -13.92 -10.36 1.86
CA LEU A 310 -13.47 -9.03 2.25
C LEU A 310 -13.44 -8.04 1.08
N ALA A 311 -13.24 -8.51 -0.15
CA ALA A 311 -13.43 -7.71 -1.35
C ALA A 311 -14.87 -7.21 -1.50
N LYS A 312 -15.85 -8.07 -1.23
CA LYS A 312 -17.29 -7.69 -1.16
C LYS A 312 -17.61 -6.82 0.05
N GLN A 313 -16.79 -6.89 1.09
CA GLN A 313 -16.80 -5.95 2.21
C GLN A 313 -15.85 -4.78 1.95
N HIS A 314 -15.68 -4.38 0.68
CA HIS A 314 -15.06 -3.11 0.30
C HIS A 314 -13.62 -2.91 0.80
N ALA A 315 -12.84 -3.95 1.06
CA ALA A 315 -11.42 -3.84 1.34
C ALA A 315 -10.65 -3.36 0.09
N SER A 316 -9.67 -2.47 0.26
CA SER A 316 -8.66 -2.19 -0.77
C SER A 316 -7.48 -3.15 -0.66
N VAL A 317 -7.10 -3.50 0.57
CA VAL A 317 -6.10 -4.54 0.87
C VAL A 317 -6.63 -5.42 1.99
N VAL A 318 -6.42 -6.73 1.86
CA VAL A 318 -6.62 -7.71 2.94
C VAL A 318 -5.25 -8.17 3.40
N THR A 319 -4.95 -8.04 4.70
CA THR A 319 -3.66 -8.49 5.24
C THR A 319 -3.83 -9.63 6.25
N SER A 320 -2.80 -10.47 6.34
CA SER A 320 -2.73 -11.67 7.18
C SER A 320 -1.27 -12.14 7.28
N ASP A 321 -1.01 -13.32 7.87
CA ASP A 321 0.34 -13.89 7.95
C ASP A 321 0.52 -15.06 6.96
N TRP A 322 -0.17 -15.03 5.82
CA TRP A 322 -0.21 -16.12 4.82
C TRP A 322 1.04 -16.19 3.92
N THR A 323 2.21 -16.31 4.52
CA THR A 323 3.52 -16.15 3.85
C THR A 323 3.76 -17.13 2.69
N GLY A 324 3.16 -18.33 2.74
CA GLY A 324 3.33 -19.40 1.76
C GLY A 324 2.27 -19.48 0.65
N LEU A 325 1.24 -18.63 0.66
CA LEU A 325 0.11 -18.74 -0.27
C LEU A 325 0.33 -18.00 -1.59
N THR A 326 1.32 -18.43 -2.37
CA THR A 326 1.77 -17.78 -3.62
C THR A 326 0.74 -17.72 -4.77
N THR A 327 -0.43 -18.35 -4.60
CA THR A 327 -1.56 -18.23 -5.54
C THR A 327 -2.67 -17.30 -5.04
N VAL A 328 -2.63 -16.94 -3.75
CA VAL A 328 -3.59 -16.03 -3.09
C VAL A 328 -3.01 -14.62 -3.00
N LEU A 329 -1.76 -14.49 -2.56
CA LEU A 329 -1.08 -13.20 -2.41
C LEU A 329 -1.12 -12.31 -3.68
N PRO A 330 -0.90 -12.83 -4.91
CA PRO A 330 -0.91 -11.98 -6.12
C PRO A 330 -2.32 -11.63 -6.63
N GLN A 331 -3.38 -11.97 -5.88
CA GLN A 331 -4.75 -11.70 -6.32
C GLN A 331 -5.06 -10.21 -6.42
N VAL A 332 -5.79 -9.86 -7.47
CA VAL A 332 -6.45 -8.57 -7.64
C VAL A 332 -7.91 -8.86 -7.97
N LEU A 333 -8.79 -8.63 -7.00
CA LEU A 333 -10.24 -8.83 -7.16
C LEU A 333 -10.93 -7.49 -7.37
N ALA A 334 -12.14 -7.52 -7.93
CA ALA A 334 -13.01 -6.34 -7.91
C ALA A 334 -13.45 -6.06 -6.46
N ARG A 335 -13.43 -4.79 -6.07
CA ARG A 335 -13.94 -4.29 -4.80
C ARG A 335 -15.45 -4.01 -4.92
N GLY A 336 -16.24 -4.44 -3.93
CA GLY A 336 -17.69 -4.25 -3.87
C GLY A 336 -18.49 -5.36 -4.53
#